data_AF-A0A1X0XI86-F1
#
_entry.id   AF-A0A1X0XI86-F1
#
_cell.length_a   1.000
_cell.length_b   1.000
_cell.length_c   1.000
_cell.angle_alpha   90.00
_cell.angle_beta   90.00
_cell.angle_gamma   90.00
#
_symmetry.space_group_name_H-M   'P 1'
#
loop_
_entity.id
_entity.type
_entity.pdbx_description
1 polymer ?
#
loop_
_entity_poly.entity_id
_entity_poly.type
_entity_poly.pdbx_seq_one_letter_code
_entity_poly.pdbx_strand_id
1 'polypeptide(L)'
;MTSVGQKSGAGLAAAVSVVAVLLAPAANADGQSPSYLQGKQAIDEQVLNLHVQLGDTFGLDRYCKTLLQNALRTGQILKVDSPSDFVAGCQDEGRALVASH
;
A
#
# COMPACT_ATOMS: atom_id res chain seq x y z
N MET A 1 -47.92 11.57 -21.92
CA MET A 1 -48.33 11.90 -23.30
C MET A 1 -47.08 12.43 -24.01
N THR A 2 -46.64 11.76 -25.07
CA THR A 2 -45.80 12.23 -26.21
C THR A 2 -44.50 13.02 -25.91
N SER A 3 -43.28 12.47 -26.10
CA SER A 3 -42.58 12.11 -27.36
C SER A 3 -41.93 13.27 -28.14
N VAL A 4 -40.62 13.10 -28.37
CA VAL A 4 -39.70 13.61 -29.43
C VAL A 4 -39.14 15.04 -29.37
N GLY A 5 -37.81 15.11 -29.50
CA GLY A 5 -37.06 16.31 -29.85
C GLY A 5 -35.57 16.05 -30.08
N GLN A 6 -35.22 15.32 -31.13
CA GLN A 6 -33.84 15.17 -31.63
C GLN A 6 -33.34 16.52 -32.19
N LYS A 7 -32.24 17.06 -31.67
CA LYS A 7 -31.44 18.10 -32.33
C LYS A 7 -29.95 17.89 -32.08
N SER A 8 -29.24 17.66 -33.17
CA SER A 8 -27.79 17.53 -33.25
C SER A 8 -27.11 18.78 -32.72
N GLY A 9 -26.33 18.63 -31.66
CA GLY A 9 -25.37 19.62 -31.19
C GLY A 9 -24.07 18.88 -30.92
N ALA A 10 -23.02 19.20 -31.69
CA ALA A 10 -21.66 18.80 -31.40
C ALA A 10 -21.27 19.41 -30.05
N GLY A 11 -21.50 18.66 -28.97
CA GLY A 11 -21.12 19.01 -27.62
C GLY A 11 -19.88 18.22 -27.26
N LEU A 12 -18.76 18.92 -27.17
CA LEU A 12 -17.56 18.45 -26.50
C LEU A 12 -17.92 17.97 -25.09
N ALA A 13 -17.50 16.75 -24.77
CA ALA A 13 -17.01 16.29 -23.46
C ALA A 13 -17.42 14.83 -23.21
N ALA A 14 -16.58 13.90 -23.66
CA ALA A 14 -16.51 12.58 -23.05
C ALA A 14 -15.06 12.32 -22.65
N ALA A 15 -14.54 13.18 -21.78
CA ALA A 15 -13.35 12.90 -21.00
C ALA A 15 -13.80 12.47 -19.60
N VAL A 16 -14.37 11.27 -19.51
CA VAL A 16 -14.29 10.52 -18.25
C VAL A 16 -13.18 9.51 -18.49
N SER A 17 -11.95 9.99 -18.33
CA SER A 17 -10.82 9.09 -18.18
C SER A 17 -11.15 8.21 -16.99
N VAL A 18 -11.45 6.95 -17.25
CA VAL A 18 -11.47 5.91 -16.22
C VAL A 18 -10.03 5.76 -15.77
N VAL A 19 -9.60 6.66 -14.91
CA VAL A 19 -8.46 6.42 -14.04
C VAL A 19 -9.04 5.61 -12.89
N ALA A 20 -9.35 4.35 -13.18
CA ALA A 20 -9.11 3.32 -12.21
C ALA A 20 -7.60 3.30 -12.02
N VAL A 21 -7.06 4.23 -11.23
CA VAL A 21 -5.84 3.89 -10.50
C VAL A 21 -6.31 2.71 -9.69
N LEU A 22 -5.92 1.54 -10.18
CA LEU A 22 -5.72 0.37 -9.36
C LEU A 22 -4.84 0.88 -8.21
N LEU A 23 -5.47 1.40 -7.14
CA LEU A 23 -5.18 0.91 -5.82
C LEU A 23 -5.44 -0.58 -5.97
N ALA A 24 -4.49 -1.29 -6.57
CA ALA A 24 -4.38 -2.68 -6.32
C ALA A 24 -4.32 -2.66 -4.79
N PRO A 25 -5.31 -3.26 -4.10
CA PRO A 25 -4.94 -3.83 -2.82
C PRO A 25 -3.66 -4.64 -3.12
N ALA A 26 -2.80 -4.88 -2.16
CA ALA A 26 -1.99 -6.08 -2.28
C ALA A 26 -2.99 -7.25 -2.39
N ALA A 27 -3.54 -7.51 -3.58
CA ALA A 27 -4.87 -8.12 -3.74
C ALA A 27 -4.84 -9.63 -3.54
N ASN A 28 -3.66 -10.13 -3.17
CA ASN A 28 -3.41 -11.49 -2.80
C ASN A 28 -2.64 -11.59 -1.47
N ALA A 29 -2.41 -10.48 -0.75
CA ALA A 29 -1.80 -10.54 0.56
C ALA A 29 -2.87 -10.96 1.57
N ASP A 30 -2.66 -12.10 2.21
CA ASP A 30 -3.55 -12.56 3.25
C ASP A 30 -3.30 -11.71 4.51
N GLY A 31 -4.20 -10.78 4.79
CA GLY A 31 -4.05 -9.79 5.87
C GLY A 31 -4.04 -10.39 7.28
N GLN A 32 -4.25 -11.69 7.41
CA GLN A 32 -4.17 -12.43 8.67
C GLN A 32 -2.95 -13.36 8.71
N SER A 33 -2.15 -13.42 7.65
CA SER A 33 -0.97 -14.27 7.62
C SER A 33 0.07 -13.81 8.65
N PRO A 34 0.83 -14.74 9.23
CA PRO A 34 1.89 -14.39 10.17
C PRO A 34 2.93 -13.47 9.51
N SER A 35 3.20 -13.66 8.22
CA SER A 35 4.12 -12.79 7.46
C SER A 35 3.59 -11.37 7.33
N TYR A 36 2.29 -11.17 7.08
CA TYR A 36 1.67 -9.84 7.06
C TYR A 36 1.82 -9.12 8.40
N LEU A 37 1.49 -9.81 9.51
CA LEU A 37 1.60 -9.24 10.86
C LEU A 37 3.05 -8.93 11.25
N GLN A 38 4.00 -9.79 10.86
CA GLN A 38 5.44 -9.52 11.03
C GLN A 38 5.86 -8.26 10.28
N GLY A 39 5.33 -8.04 9.07
CA GLY A 39 5.58 -6.83 8.29
C GLY A 39 5.11 -5.56 9.01
N LYS A 40 3.89 -5.59 9.57
CA LYS A 40 3.35 -4.49 10.37
C LYS A 40 4.24 -4.18 11.58
N GLN A 41 4.56 -5.21 12.36
CA GLN A 41 5.39 -5.05 13.56
C GLN A 41 6.77 -4.49 13.22
N ALA A 42 7.40 -4.97 12.14
CA ALA A 42 8.74 -4.56 11.80
C ALA A 42 8.83 -3.05 11.49
N ILE A 43 7.84 -2.45 10.81
CA ILE A 43 7.85 -1.00 10.56
C ILE A 43 7.45 -0.19 11.79
N ASP A 44 6.52 -0.70 12.60
CA ASP A 44 6.14 -0.10 13.88
C ASP A 44 7.37 0.06 14.79
N GLU A 45 8.21 -0.97 14.90
CA GLU A 45 9.47 -0.90 15.64
C GLU A 45 10.42 0.17 15.08
N GLN A 46 10.47 0.36 13.76
CA GLN A 46 11.35 1.39 13.18
C GLN A 46 10.86 2.80 13.50
N VAL A 47 9.55 3.03 13.43
CA VAL A 47 8.98 4.37 13.61
C VAL A 47 8.86 4.71 15.08
N LEU A 48 8.30 3.81 15.89
CA LEU A 48 8.02 4.07 17.30
C LEU A 48 9.26 3.88 18.17
N ASN A 49 10.09 2.87 17.90
CA ASN A 49 11.24 2.57 18.76
C ASN A 49 12.54 3.20 18.23
N LEU A 50 12.76 3.15 16.91
CA LEU A 50 13.97 3.71 16.28
C LEU A 50 13.78 5.14 15.72
N HIS A 51 12.60 5.73 15.92
CA HIS A 51 12.28 7.12 15.56
C HIS A 51 12.56 7.44 14.07
N VAL A 52 12.38 6.46 13.20
CA VAL A 52 12.48 6.65 11.76
C VAL A 52 11.29 7.49 11.30
N GLN A 53 11.58 8.65 10.71
CA GLN A 53 10.56 9.51 10.12
C GLN A 53 10.15 8.98 8.74
N LEU A 54 8.91 8.53 8.63
CA LEU A 54 8.27 8.25 7.35
C LEU A 54 7.64 9.56 6.85
N GLY A 55 7.97 9.98 5.63
CA GLY A 55 7.37 11.15 4.99
C GLY A 55 6.67 10.78 3.69
N ASP A 56 5.89 11.70 3.10
CA ASP A 56 5.11 11.43 1.88
C ASP A 56 5.96 11.07 0.65
N THR A 57 7.21 11.56 0.60
CA THR A 57 8.18 11.20 -0.45
C THR A 57 8.97 9.94 -0.12
N PHE A 58 8.74 9.32 1.03
CA PHE A 58 9.44 8.14 1.48
C PHE A 58 8.95 6.94 0.69
N GLY A 59 9.85 6.30 -0.06
CA GLY A 59 9.53 5.13 -0.85
C GLY A 59 9.26 3.91 0.02
N LEU A 60 8.06 3.81 0.60
CA LEU A 60 7.64 2.73 1.51
C LEU A 60 7.86 1.34 0.90
N ASP A 61 7.61 1.16 -0.40
CA ASP A 61 7.88 -0.12 -1.08
C ASP A 61 9.36 -0.53 -0.99
N ARG A 62 10.27 0.38 -1.35
CA ARG A 62 11.72 0.12 -1.30
C ARG A 62 12.17 -0.09 0.14
N TYR A 63 11.63 0.70 1.06
CA TYR A 63 11.96 0.61 2.47
C TYR A 63 11.53 -0.73 3.06
N CYS A 64 10.27 -1.14 2.87
CA CYS A 64 9.75 -2.41 3.36
C CYS A 64 10.51 -3.62 2.79
N LYS A 65 10.94 -3.58 1.53
CA LYS A 65 11.82 -4.61 0.95
C LYS A 65 13.19 -4.65 1.64
N THR A 66 13.76 -3.48 1.94
CA THR A 66 15.04 -3.37 2.66
C THR A 66 14.90 -3.87 4.10
N LEU A 67 13.79 -3.55 4.74
CA LEU A 67 13.48 -3.98 6.09
C LEU A 67 13.38 -5.51 6.18
N LEU A 68 12.66 -6.14 5.24
CA LEU A 68 12.60 -7.59 5.13
C LEU A 68 13.99 -8.22 4.99
N GLN A 69 14.82 -7.68 4.08
CA GLN A 69 16.18 -8.18 3.88
C GLN A 69 17.04 -8.03 5.12
N ASN A 70 16.92 -6.90 5.83
CA ASN A 70 17.66 -6.66 7.06
C ASN A 70 17.20 -7.61 8.17
N ALA A 71 15.89 -7.79 8.37
CA ALA A 71 15.34 -8.67 9.39
C ALA A 71 15.76 -10.13 9.20
N LEU A 72 15.80 -10.60 7.95
CA LEU A 72 16.32 -11.93 7.60
C LEU A 72 17.84 -12.02 7.80
N ARG A 73 18.59 -10.96 7.44
CA ARG A 73 20.06 -10.94 7.56
C ARG A 73 20.52 -10.92 9.02
N THR A 74 19.87 -10.14 9.87
CA THR A 74 20.22 -9.98 11.29
C THR A 74 19.64 -11.09 12.17
N GLY A 75 18.77 -11.93 11.62
CA GLY A 75 18.06 -12.98 12.36
C GLY A 75 16.99 -12.44 13.30
N GLN A 76 16.60 -11.17 13.17
CA GLN A 76 15.46 -10.59 13.90
C GLN A 76 14.17 -11.33 13.55
N ILE A 77 14.05 -11.78 12.29
CA ILE A 77 13.02 -12.72 11.88
C ILE A 77 13.70 -13.95 11.31
N LEU A 78 13.43 -15.11 11.92
CA LEU A 78 14.04 -16.39 11.54
C LEU A 78 13.59 -16.85 10.14
N LYS A 79 12.33 -16.58 9.79
CA LYS A 79 11.74 -16.91 8.50
C LYS A 79 10.50 -16.07 8.23
N VAL A 80 10.32 -15.68 6.98
CA VAL A 80 9.08 -15.12 6.46
C VAL A 80 8.56 -16.10 5.40
N ASP A 81 7.40 -16.70 5.65
CA ASP A 81 6.79 -17.69 4.74
C ASP A 81 6.26 -17.04 3.45
N SER A 82 5.76 -15.80 3.54
CA SER A 82 5.30 -15.01 2.40
C SER A 82 5.95 -13.62 2.38
N PRO A 83 7.06 -13.43 1.65
CA PRO A 83 7.72 -12.14 1.48
C PRO A 83 6.78 -11.03 0.97
N SER A 84 5.84 -11.38 0.10
CA SER A 84 4.84 -10.44 -0.42
C SER A 84 3.89 -9.95 0.65
N ASP A 85 3.43 -10.85 1.53
CA ASP A 85 2.52 -10.48 2.62
C ASP A 85 3.22 -9.60 3.64
N PHE A 86 4.48 -9.91 3.95
CA PHE A 86 5.31 -9.07 4.82
C PHE A 86 5.43 -7.65 4.26
N VAL A 87 5.78 -7.52 2.98
CA VAL A 87 5.92 -6.21 2.36
C VAL A 87 4.57 -5.48 2.33
N ALA A 88 3.45 -6.19 2.11
CA ALA A 88 2.12 -5.59 2.16
C ALA A 88 1.77 -5.06 3.56
N GLY A 89 1.96 -5.85 4.61
CA GLY A 89 1.70 -5.43 6.00
C GLY A 89 2.58 -4.26 6.42
N CYS A 90 3.86 -4.29 6.07
CA CYS A 90 4.77 -3.17 6.31
C CYS A 90 4.31 -1.89 5.61
N GLN A 91 3.85 -1.97 4.37
CA GLN A 91 3.37 -0.80 3.63
C GLN A 91 2.05 -0.25 4.17
N ASP A 92 1.11 -1.13 4.55
CA ASP A 92 -0.17 -0.72 5.14
C ASP A 92 0.02 0.00 6.46
N GLU A 93 0.83 -0.56 7.36
CA GLU A 93 1.14 0.08 8.64
C GLU A 93 1.96 1.36 8.45
N GLY A 94 2.95 1.35 7.56
CA GLY A 94 3.73 2.55 7.23
C GLY A 94 2.87 3.70 6.71
N ARG A 95 1.88 3.42 5.85
CA ARG A 95 0.92 4.43 5.40
C ARG A 95 0.04 4.93 6.54
N ALA A 96 -0.43 4.04 7.41
CA ALA A 96 -1.23 4.41 8.57
C ALA A 96 -0.45 5.32 9.53
N LEU A 97 0.83 5.03 9.77
CA LEU A 97 1.71 5.83 10.60
C LEU A 97 1.98 7.21 9.98
N VAL A 98 2.18 7.30 8.67
CA VAL A 98 2.31 8.60 7.96
C VAL A 98 1.02 9.41 8.06
N ALA A 99 -0.15 8.78 7.86
CA ALA A 99 -1.43 9.47 7.91
C ALA A 99 -1.86 9.91 9.33
N SER A 100 -1.25 9.32 10.36
CA SER A 100 -1.56 9.62 11.78
C SER A 100 -0.67 10.72 12.37
N HIS A 101 0.29 11.25 11.60
CA HIS A 101 1.29 12.22 12.01
C HIS A 101 1.17 13.54 11.26
#